data_AF-F8PUP5-F1
#
_entry.id   AF-F8PUP5-F1
#
_cell.length_a   1.000
_cell.length_b   1.000
_cell.length_c   1.000
_cell.angle_alpha   90.00
_cell.angle_beta   90.00
_cell.angle_gamma   90.00
#
_symmetry.space_group_name_H-M   'P 1'
#
loop_
_entity.id
_entity.type
_entity.pdbx_description
1 polymer ?
#
loop_
_entity_poly.entity_id
_entity_poly.type
_entity_poly.pdbx_seq_one_letter_code
_entity_poly.pdbx_strand_id
1 'polypeptide(L)' 'CLEGTREKVLDEIKTWVDDTIPIHWLNGSAGSGKSTIVQTVAEWCADEERVAASFFFFWG' A
#
# COMPACT_ATOMS: atom_id res chain seq x y z
N CYS A 1 1.54 -3.11 -15.79
CA CYS A 1 2.52 -2.48 -14.87
C CYS A 1 3.83 -2.37 -15.60
N LEU A 2 4.48 -1.20 -15.59
CA LEU A 2 5.89 -1.15 -15.96
C LEU A 2 6.67 -1.95 -14.93
N GLU A 3 7.56 -2.83 -15.39
CA GLU A 3 8.46 -3.61 -14.54
C GLU A 3 9.26 -2.66 -13.62
N GLY A 4 9.41 -3.03 -12.34
CA GLY A 4 10.10 -2.22 -11.32
C GLY A 4 9.33 -1.01 -10.75
N THR A 5 8.27 -0.51 -11.39
CA THR A 5 7.52 0.65 -10.83
C THR A 5 6.73 0.29 -9.58
N ARG A 6 6.20 -0.94 -9.51
CA ARG A 6 5.46 -1.43 -8.34
C ARG A 6 6.36 -1.58 -7.12
N GLU A 7 7.57 -2.09 -7.31
CA GLU A 7 8.56 -2.29 -6.24
C GLU A 7 8.95 -0.96 -5.61
N LYS A 8 9.26 0.05 -6.44
CA LYS A 8 9.57 1.39 -5.95
C LYS A 8 8.45 1.99 -5.10
N VAL A 9 7.19 1.88 -5.53
CA VAL A 9 6.04 2.41 -4.77
C VAL A 9 5.86 1.64 -3.45
N LEU A 10 6.09 0.33 -3.44
CA LEU A 10 6.04 -0.45 -2.19
C LEU A 10 7.12 -0.01 -1.22
N ASP A 11 8.35 0.20 -1.69
CA ASP A 11 9.46 0.63 -0.84
C ASP A 11 9.24 2.04 -0.27
N GLU A 12 8.68 2.95 -1.07
CA GLU A 12 8.27 4.29 -0.63
C GLU A 12 7.23 4.20 0.50
N ILE A 13 6.19 3.38 0.34
CA ILE A 13 5.15 3.22 1.36
C ILE A 13 5.70 2.54 2.62
N LYS A 14 6.56 1.52 2.49
CA LYS A 14 7.22 0.86 3.63
C LYS A 14 8.07 1.84 4.43
N THR A 15 8.82 2.71 3.74
CA THR A 15 9.60 3.77 4.39
C THR A 15 8.67 4.75 5.11
N TRP A 16 7.54 5.11 4.50
CA TRP A 16 6.56 6.00 5.12
C TRP A 16 5.92 5.42 6.40
N VAL A 17 5.75 4.10 6.51
CA VAL A 17 5.17 3.45 7.71
C VAL A 17 6.00 3.73 8.99
N ASP A 18 7.29 4.04 8.83
CA ASP A 18 8.20 4.42 9.92
C ASP A 18 8.35 5.94 10.10
N ASP A 19 7.66 6.75 9.29
CA ASP A 19 7.70 8.21 9.35
C ASP A 19 6.72 8.77 10.40
N THR A 20 6.91 10.03 10.76
CA THR A 20 6.06 10.83 11.64
C THR A 20 4.74 11.29 10.98
N ILE A 21 4.62 11.11 9.65
CA ILE A 21 3.45 11.54 8.88
C ILE A 21 2.35 10.46 9.00
N PRO A 22 1.18 10.76 9.58
CA PRO A 22 0.19 9.72 9.91
C PRO A 22 -0.68 9.24 8.73
N ILE A 23 -0.64 9.93 7.57
CA ILE A 23 -1.49 9.62 6.42
C ILE A 23 -0.66 9.65 5.13
N HIS A 24 -0.72 8.57 4.34
CA HIS A 24 -0.16 8.51 2.99
C HIS A 24 -1.26 8.27 1.95
N TRP A 25 -1.24 9.09 0.90
CA TRP A 25 -2.24 9.06 -0.14
C TRP A 25 -1.70 8.41 -1.42
N LEU A 26 -2.23 7.24 -1.78
CA LEU A 26 -1.87 6.55 -3.03
C LEU A 26 -2.89 6.85 -4.13
N ASN A 27 -2.48 7.67 -5.11
CA ASN A 27 -3.29 8.06 -6.27
C ASN A 27 -2.70 7.50 -7.58
N GLY A 28 -3.56 7.32 -8.59
CA GLY A 28 -3.18 6.81 -9.91
C GLY A 28 -4.40 6.48 -10.78
N SER A 29 -4.16 6.24 -12.07
CA SER A 29 -5.21 5.96 -13.06
C SER A 29 -6.08 4.74 -12.70
N ALA A 30 -7.32 4.70 -13.19
CA ALA A 30 -8.17 3.52 -13.03
C ALA A 30 -7.47 2.28 -13.61
N GLY A 31 -7.56 1.14 -12.92
CA GLY A 31 -6.88 -0.09 -13.34
C GLY A 31 -5.37 -0.14 -13.07
N SER A 32 -4.76 0.88 -12.44
CA SER A 32 -3.32 0.90 -12.16
C SER A 32 -2.87 -0.03 -11.01
N GLY A 33 -3.77 -0.81 -10.42
CA GLY A 33 -3.44 -1.76 -9.36
C GLY A 33 -3.25 -1.16 -7.96
N LYS A 34 -3.75 0.06 -7.69
CA LYS A 34 -3.66 0.71 -6.37
C LYS A 34 -4.15 -0.19 -5.22
N SER A 35 -5.33 -0.80 -5.38
CA SER A 35 -5.89 -1.69 -4.36
C SER A 35 -4.97 -2.88 -4.09
N THR A 36 -4.33 -3.43 -5.13
CA THR A 36 -3.34 -4.49 -5.00
C THR A 36 -2.10 -4.03 -4.24
N ILE A 37 -1.63 -2.79 -4.46
CA ILE A 37 -0.49 -2.21 -3.72
C ILE A 37 -0.86 -2.04 -2.24
N VAL A 38 -1.99 -1.42 -1.94
CA VAL A 38 -2.45 -1.22 -0.55
C VAL A 38 -2.66 -2.56 0.16
N GLN A 39 -3.19 -3.55 -0.54
CA GLN A 39 -3.33 -4.91 -0.01
C GLN A 39 -1.97 -5.53 0.32
N THR A 40 -1.00 -5.43 -0.59
CA THR A 40 0.36 -5.96 -0.38
C THR A 40 1.02 -5.30 0.84
N VAL A 41 0.85 -3.99 1.02
CA VAL A 41 1.38 -3.25 2.18
C VAL A 41 0.69 -3.68 3.47
N ALA A 42 -0.63 -3.84 3.46
CA ALA A 42 -1.38 -4.28 4.64
C ALA A 42 -0.99 -5.69 5.07
N GLU A 43 -0.81 -6.62 4.12
CA GLU A 43 -0.30 -7.97 4.38
C GLU A 43 1.10 -7.92 5.00
N TRP A 44 2.03 -7.15 4.41
CA TRP A 44 3.37 -6.96 4.98
C TRP A 44 3.34 -6.37 6.40
N CYS A 45 2.56 -5.31 6.64
CA CYS A 45 2.46 -4.73 7.99
C CYS A 45 1.82 -5.71 8.99
N ALA A 46 0.93 -6.60 8.55
CA ALA A 46 0.32 -7.62 9.39
C ALA A 46 1.34 -8.71 9.76
N ASP A 47 2.19 -9.11 8.82
CA ASP A 47 3.30 -10.05 9.04
C ASP A 47 4.33 -9.49 10.04
N GLU A 48 4.54 -8.17 10.05
CA GLU A 48 5.40 -7.46 11.01
C GLU A 48 4.69 -7.17 12.35
N GLU A 49 3.44 -7.62 12.55
CA GLU A 49 2.61 -7.37 13.75
C GLU A 49 2.33 -5.88 14.02
N ARG A 50 2.29 -5.05 12.96
CA ARG A 50 2.13 -3.58 13.05
C ARG A 50 0.71 -3.07 12.74
N VAL A 51 -0.21 -3.96 12.35
CA VAL A 51 -1.57 -3.58 11.92
C VAL A 51 -2.58 -3.79 13.04
N ALA A 52 -3.29 -2.72 13.40
CA ALA A 52 -4.48 -2.83 14.24
C ALA A 52 -5.73 -3.27 13.43
N ALA A 53 -5.89 -2.74 12.22
CA ALA A 53 -6.97 -3.10 11.30
C ALA A 53 -6.65 -2.69 9.86
N SER A 54 -7.24 -3.39 8.89
CA SER A 54 -7.21 -3.04 7.46
C SER A 54 -8.60 -3.22 6.83
N PHE A 55 -9.05 -2.27 6.02
CA PHE A 55 -10.37 -2.29 5.38
C PHE A 55 -10.25 -2.16 3.86
N PHE A 56 -10.95 -3.02 3.12
CA PHE A 56 -10.99 -3.02 1.66
C PHE A 56 -12.44 -2.96 1.18
N PHE A 57 -12.70 -2.11 0.19
CA PHE A 57 -14.02 -1.95 -0.40
C PHE A 57 -13.99 -2.45 -1.84
N PHE A 58 -14.83 -3.42 -2.15
CA PHE A 58 -15.09 -3.87 -3.50
C PHE A 58 -16.52 -3.42 -3.86
N TRP A 59 -16.67 -2.74 -4.99
CA TRP A 59 -17.99 -2.54 -5.59
C TRP A 59 -18.22 -3.71 -6.53
N GLY A 60 -19.20 -4.55 -6.19
CA GLY A 60 -19.73 -5.62 -7.05
C GLY A 60 -20.81 -5.09 -7.98
#